data_AF-A0A0B5EFY8-F1
#
_entry.id   AF-A0A0B5EFY8-F1
#
_cell.length_a   1.000
_cell.length_b   1.000
_cell.length_c   1.000
_cell.angle_alpha   90.00
_cell.angle_beta   90.00
_cell.angle_gamma   90.00
#
_symmetry.space_group_name_H-M   'P 1'
#
loop_
_entity.id
_entity.type
_entity.pdbx_description
1 polymer ?
#
loop_
_entity_poly.entity_id
_entity_poly.type
_entity_poly.pdbx_seq_one_letter_code
_entity_poly.pdbx_strand_id
1 'polypeptide(L)'
;RIVDVWQANTKGNYSFFDPTQSPFNLRRRIETGDEGRYRFRSIVPAGYACSPSGPTEKLMAMLGRHCRRPAHIHFLISAIGYRPLTTQINLPDDPLVYDDFAFAT
;
A
#
# COMPACT_ATOMS: atom_id res chain seq x y z
N ARG A 1 -13.97 -13.40 -9.91
CA ARG A 1 -13.42 -12.00 -9.95
C ARG A 1 -12.05 -12.05 -9.30
N ILE A 2 -11.13 -11.17 -9.66
CA ILE A 2 -9.77 -11.19 -9.11
C ILE A 2 -9.54 -9.98 -8.23
N VAL A 3 -9.01 -10.22 -7.03
CA VAL A 3 -8.53 -9.21 -6.09
C VAL A 3 -7.02 -9.41 -5.92
N ASP A 4 -6.23 -8.54 -6.52
CA ASP A 4 -4.81 -8.43 -6.24
C ASP A 4 -4.62 -7.50 -5.04
N VAL A 5 -3.96 -7.97 -3.99
CA VAL A 5 -3.71 -7.23 -2.74
C VAL A 5 -2.20 -7.18 -2.46
N TRP A 6 -1.71 -6.01 -2.04
CA TRP A 6 -0.33 -5.84 -1.59
C TRP A 6 -0.21 -4.75 -0.51
N GLN A 7 0.75 -4.91 0.39
CA GLN A 7 1.01 -3.95 1.47
C GLN A 7 2.48 -3.98 1.89
N ALA A 8 2.92 -2.96 2.62
CA ALA A 8 4.22 -2.93 3.27
C ALA A 8 4.27 -3.90 4.47
N ASN A 9 5.47 -4.23 4.92
CA ASN A 9 5.67 -4.93 6.19
C ASN A 9 5.58 -3.97 7.41
N THR A 10 5.84 -4.48 8.61
CA THR A 10 5.83 -3.67 9.86
C THR A 10 6.93 -2.61 9.94
N LYS A 11 7.84 -2.55 8.96
CA LYS A 11 8.89 -1.54 8.82
C LYS A 11 8.67 -0.58 7.66
N GLY A 12 7.54 -0.68 6.96
CA GLY A 12 7.22 0.17 5.80
C GLY A 12 7.86 -0.29 4.48
N ASN A 13 8.45 -1.49 4.45
CA ASN A 13 9.16 -2.01 3.27
C ASN A 13 8.31 -2.96 2.44
N TYR A 14 8.48 -2.91 1.12
CA TYR A 14 7.83 -3.82 0.16
C TYR A 14 8.80 -4.89 -0.36
N SER A 15 8.29 -6.09 -0.60
CA SER A 15 9.03 -7.11 -1.36
C SER A 15 9.46 -6.55 -2.73
N PHE A 16 10.60 -7.01 -3.25
CA PHE A 16 11.32 -6.50 -4.43
C PHE A 16 12.05 -5.16 -4.25
N PHE A 17 11.68 -4.34 -3.27
CA PHE A 17 12.45 -3.16 -2.88
C PHE A 17 13.36 -3.43 -1.68
N ASP A 18 12.93 -4.33 -0.79
CA ASP A 18 13.70 -4.82 0.34
C ASP A 18 14.19 -6.25 0.06
N PRO A 19 15.51 -6.44 -0.19
CA PRO A 19 16.07 -7.72 -0.57
C PRO A 19 16.08 -8.74 0.57
N THR A 20 15.79 -8.33 1.81
CA THR A 20 15.67 -9.24 2.96
C THR A 20 14.36 -10.00 2.99
N GLN A 21 13.39 -9.62 2.14
CA GLN A 21 12.09 -10.26 2.05
C GLN A 21 12.06 -11.28 0.92
N SER A 22 11.30 -12.36 1.10
CA SER A 22 11.03 -13.30 0.02
C SER A 22 10.28 -12.61 -1.15
N PRO A 23 10.49 -13.08 -2.39
CA PRO A 23 9.67 -12.65 -3.52
C PRO A 23 8.18 -12.76 -3.20
N PHE A 24 7.41 -11.73 -3.56
CA PHE A 24 5.97 -11.63 -3.29
C PHE A 24 5.55 -11.67 -1.82
N ASN A 25 6.44 -11.44 -0.85
CA ASN A 25 6.04 -11.27 0.53
C ASN A 25 4.96 -10.19 0.68
N LEU A 26 3.89 -10.49 1.43
CA LEU A 26 2.72 -9.62 1.62
C LEU A 26 2.03 -9.18 0.31
N ARG A 27 2.06 -10.04 -0.72
CA ARG A 27 1.33 -9.88 -1.98
C ARG A 27 0.51 -11.12 -2.28
N ARG A 28 -0.73 -10.95 -2.76
CA ARG A 28 -1.58 -12.08 -3.13
C ARG A 28 -2.54 -11.73 -4.25
N ARG A 29 -2.75 -12.69 -5.15
CA ARG A 29 -3.90 -12.75 -6.05
C ARG A 29 -4.97 -13.66 -5.43
N ILE A 30 -6.18 -13.14 -5.29
CA ILE A 30 -7.30 -13.85 -4.68
C ILE A 30 -8.43 -13.94 -5.69
N GLU A 31 -8.86 -15.16 -6.00
CA GLU A 31 -10.10 -15.38 -6.73
C GLU A 31 -11.28 -15.37 -5.74
N THR A 32 -12.28 -14.56 -6.03
CA THR A 32 -13.51 -14.50 -5.23
C THR A 32 -14.33 -15.77 -5.40
N GLY A 33 -15.02 -16.23 -4.35
CA GLY A 33 -16.03 -17.28 -4.48
C GLY A 33 -17.24 -16.85 -5.32
N ASP A 34 -18.20 -17.76 -5.48
CA ASP A 34 -19.37 -17.58 -6.36
C ASP A 34 -20.22 -16.35 -5.99
N GLU A 35 -20.37 -16.07 -4.70
CA GLU A 35 -21.05 -14.86 -4.19
C GLU A 35 -20.20 -13.57 -4.32
N GLY A 36 -19.03 -13.63 -4.94
CA GLY A 36 -18.11 -12.50 -5.04
C GLY A 36 -17.37 -12.13 -3.75
N ARG A 37 -17.52 -12.93 -2.67
CA ARG A 37 -16.84 -12.71 -1.40
C ARG A 37 -15.37 -13.17 -1.46
N TYR A 38 -14.53 -12.50 -0.68
CA TYR A 38 -13.14 -12.88 -0.47
C TYR A 38 -12.74 -12.61 0.99
N ARG A 39 -11.72 -13.32 1.47
CA ARG A 39 -11.10 -13.11 2.79
C ARG A 39 -9.61 -13.39 2.68
N PHE A 40 -8.80 -12.56 3.34
CA PHE A 40 -7.39 -12.84 3.57
C PHE A 40 -7.02 -12.50 5.01
N ARG A 41 -5.94 -13.09 5.50
CA ARG A 41 -5.34 -12.77 6.79
C ARG A 41 -3.92 -12.27 6.52
N SER A 42 -3.58 -11.13 7.10
CA SER A 42 -2.29 -10.49 6.97
C SER A 42 -1.89 -9.89 8.32
N ILE A 43 -0.80 -9.12 8.33
CA ILE A 43 -0.39 -8.24 9.42
C ILE A 43 -0.88 -6.82 9.16
N VAL A 44 -0.86 -5.97 10.18
CA VAL A 44 -1.04 -4.53 10.02
C VAL A 44 0.26 -3.93 9.42
N PRO A 45 0.20 -3.25 8.26
CA PRO A 45 1.38 -2.61 7.68
C PRO A 45 1.77 -1.36 8.51
N ALA A 46 3.04 -0.97 8.44
CA ALA A 46 3.43 0.38 8.83
C ALA A 46 3.29 1.35 7.66
N GLY A 47 3.15 2.64 7.95
CA GLY A 47 3.38 3.70 6.97
C GLY A 47 4.80 3.64 6.41
N TYR A 48 5.02 4.28 5.25
CA TYR A 48 6.34 4.32 4.61
C TYR A 48 6.70 5.74 4.18
N ALA A 49 7.98 5.96 3.90
CA ALA A 49 8.49 7.22 3.37
C ALA A 49 9.22 7.02 2.04
N CYS A 50 9.41 8.09 1.28
CA CYS A 50 10.38 8.08 0.18
C CYS A 50 11.79 7.71 0.69
N SER A 51 12.63 7.22 -0.22
CA SER A 51 13.99 6.81 0.12
C SER A 51 14.76 7.96 0.81
N PRO A 52 15.36 7.70 1.99
CA PRO A 52 16.21 8.68 2.65
C PRO A 52 17.31 9.18 1.70
N SER A 53 17.57 10.48 1.71
CA SER A 53 18.56 11.13 0.84
C SER A 53 18.27 11.07 -0.66
N GLY A 54 17.11 10.54 -1.07
CA GLY A 54 16.64 10.58 -2.44
C GLY A 54 16.27 11.99 -2.91
N PRO A 55 16.21 12.23 -4.22
CA PRO A 55 15.85 13.55 -4.77
C PRO A 55 14.46 14.00 -4.31
N THR A 56 13.50 13.08 -4.16
CA THR A 56 12.16 13.40 -3.63
C THR A 56 12.22 13.91 -2.20
N GLU A 57 12.95 13.23 -1.30
CA GLU A 57 13.11 13.68 0.09
C GLU A 57 13.75 15.07 0.17
N LYS A 58 14.78 15.32 -0.65
CA LYS A 58 15.44 16.63 -0.73
C LYS A 58 14.46 17.73 -1.18
N LEU A 59 13.70 17.48 -2.24
CA LEU A 59 12.72 18.45 -2.74
C LEU A 59 11.65 18.75 -1.69
N MET A 60 11.10 17.72 -1.04
CA MET A 60 10.06 17.93 -0.04
C MET A 60 10.59 18.69 1.18
N ALA A 61 11.81 18.39 1.63
CA ALA A 61 12.45 19.17 2.68
C ALA A 61 12.62 20.64 2.29
N MET A 62 13.01 20.94 1.04
CA MET A 62 13.08 22.32 0.52
C MET A 62 11.72 23.03 0.49
N LEU A 63 10.63 22.28 0.34
CA LEU A 63 9.26 22.78 0.40
C LEU A 63 8.68 22.81 1.83
N GLY A 64 9.47 22.43 2.85
CA GLY A 64 9.00 22.36 4.23
C GLY A 64 7.99 21.24 4.50
N ARG A 65 8.03 20.15 3.72
CA ARG A 65 7.09 19.02 3.78
C ARG A 65 7.81 17.69 4.03
N HIS A 66 7.10 16.70 4.58
CA HIS A 66 7.60 15.34 4.74
C HIS A 66 7.24 14.45 3.53
N CYS A 67 7.97 13.33 3.33
CA CYS A 67 7.65 12.31 2.31
C CYS A 67 6.97 11.06 2.87
N ARG A 68 6.28 11.18 4.00
CA ARG A 68 5.72 10.02 4.74
C ARG A 68 4.25 9.82 4.38
N ARG A 69 3.84 8.56 4.29
CA ARG A 69 2.47 8.13 4.05
C ARG A 69 1.95 7.31 5.22
N PRO A 70 0.65 7.39 5.55
CA PRO A 70 0.03 6.53 6.54
C PRO A 70 0.06 5.06 6.12
N ALA A 71 -0.10 4.15 7.07
CA ALA A 71 -0.33 2.73 6.80
C ALA A 71 -1.54 2.54 5.88
N HIS A 72 -1.37 1.69 4.85
CA HIS A 72 -2.43 1.37 3.91
C HIS A 72 -2.24 -0.02 3.29
N ILE A 73 -3.34 -0.56 2.76
CA ILE A 73 -3.40 -1.81 2.02
C ILE A 73 -3.90 -1.49 0.62
N HIS A 74 -3.16 -1.90 -0.41
CA HIS A 74 -3.55 -1.67 -1.80
C HIS A 74 -4.41 -2.79 -2.36
N PHE A 75 -5.29 -2.43 -3.28
CA PHE A 75 -6.16 -3.33 -4.01
C PHE A 75 -6.18 -2.98 -5.50
N LEU A 76 -6.07 -4.01 -6.34
CA LEU A 76 -6.44 -3.97 -7.75
C LEU A 76 -7.50 -5.04 -7.98
N ILE A 77 -8.72 -4.61 -8.29
CA ILE A 77 -9.89 -5.48 -8.44
C ILE A 77 -10.28 -5.51 -9.91
N SER A 78 -10.45 -6.71 -10.46
CA SER A 78 -10.85 -6.91 -11.86
C SER A 78 -11.92 -7.98 -12.02
N ALA A 79 -12.77 -7.79 -13.02
CA ALA A 79 -13.81 -8.73 -13.43
C ALA A 79 -14.13 -8.54 -14.92
N ILE A 80 -14.45 -9.63 -15.62
CA ILE A 80 -14.84 -9.58 -17.04
C ILE A 80 -16.09 -8.70 -17.18
N GLY A 81 -16.05 -7.76 -18.13
CA GLY A 81 -17.14 -6.82 -18.38
C GLY A 81 -17.18 -5.60 -17.43
N TYR A 82 -16.23 -5.47 -16.51
CA TYR A 82 -16.13 -4.33 -15.59
C TYR A 82 -14.81 -3.57 -15.79
N ARG A 83 -14.85 -2.25 -15.56
CA ARG A 83 -13.63 -1.45 -15.45
C ARG A 83 -12.85 -1.88 -14.19
N PRO A 84 -11.52 -2.11 -14.27
CA PRO A 84 -10.72 -2.38 -13.09
C PRO A 84 -10.79 -1.24 -12.06
N LEU A 85 -10.80 -1.59 -10.79
CA LEU A 85 -10.73 -0.65 -9.66
C LEU A 85 -9.36 -0.80 -8.99
N THR A 86 -8.54 0.25 -9.07
CA THR A 86 -7.36 0.41 -8.22
C THR A 86 -7.73 1.30 -7.06
N THR A 87 -7.54 0.83 -5.83
CA THR A 87 -7.85 1.60 -4.62
C THR A 87 -6.90 1.20 -3.48
N GLN A 88 -6.97 1.92 -2.37
CA GLN A 88 -6.31 1.56 -1.13
C GLN A 88 -7.27 1.73 0.05
N ILE A 89 -6.99 1.03 1.15
CA ILE A 89 -7.65 1.22 2.43
C ILE A 89 -6.61 1.73 3.42
N ASN A 90 -6.84 2.92 3.97
CA ASN A 90 -6.00 3.53 5.01
C ASN A 90 -6.50 3.13 6.39
N LEU A 91 -5.59 3.11 7.35
CA LEU A 91 -5.91 2.75 8.74
C LEU A 91 -6.26 4.03 9.51
N PRO A 92 -7.45 4.10 10.14
CA PRO A 92 -7.96 5.35 10.72
C PRO A 92 -7.12 5.88 11.90
N ASP A 93 -6.42 5.00 12.60
CA ASP A 93 -5.60 5.36 13.76
C ASP A 93 -4.16 5.76 13.38
N ASP A 94 -3.82 5.78 12.08
CA ASP A 94 -2.51 6.24 11.64
C ASP A 94 -2.40 7.77 11.75
N PRO A 95 -1.36 8.32 12.40
CA PRO A 95 -1.23 9.76 12.63
C PRO A 95 -1.10 10.59 11.33
N LEU A 96 -0.76 9.97 10.20
CA LEU A 96 -0.61 10.63 8.92
C LEU A 96 -1.84 10.49 8.01
N VAL A 97 -2.97 9.95 8.49
CA VAL A 97 -4.16 9.74 7.66
C VAL A 97 -4.76 11.06 7.14
N TYR A 98 -4.58 12.16 7.88
CA TYR A 98 -5.01 13.50 7.47
C TYR A 98 -3.85 14.36 6.92
N ASP A 99 -2.65 13.79 6.80
CA ASP A 99 -1.45 14.48 6.31
C ASP A 99 -0.63 13.52 5.43
N ASP A 100 -1.29 12.86 4.47
CA ASP A 100 -0.59 11.98 3.52
C ASP A 100 0.21 12.86 2.54
N PHE A 101 1.53 12.66 2.50
CA PHE A 101 2.42 13.28 1.51
C PHE A 101 1.86 13.15 0.07
N ALA A 102 1.23 12.02 -0.24
CA ALA A 102 0.69 11.72 -1.56
C ALA A 102 -0.74 12.21 -1.81
N PHE A 103 -1.42 12.84 -0.82
CA PHE A 103 -2.82 13.26 -0.90
C PHE A 103 -3.78 12.15 -1.37
N ALA A 104 -3.56 10.92 -0.90
CA ALA A 104 -4.25 9.74 -1.39
C ALA A 104 -4.97 8.96 -0.28
N THR A 105 -5.39 9.64 0.78
CA THR A 105 -6.22 9.10 1.87
C THR A 105 -7.70 9.24 1.60
#